data_AF-A0A944DR26-F1
#
_entry.id   AF-A0A944DR26-F1
#
_cell.length_a   1.000
_cell.length_b   1.000
_cell.length_c   1.000
_cell.angle_alpha   90.00
_cell.angle_beta   90.00
_cell.angle_gamma   90.00
#
_symmetry.space_group_name_H-M   'P 1'
#
loop_
_entity.id
_entity.type
_entity.pdbx_description
1 polymer ?
#
loop_
_entity_poly.entity_id
_entity_poly.type
_entity_poly.pdbx_seq_one_letter_code
_entity_poly.pdbx_strand_id
1 'polypeptide(L)'
;MTGGTDPSRGTPLLRLGGRVRRDGGRAWRQAKRVPPALWKRATGRSPGTGRPTAAFLRRRMLVLPALALVALALCAAAYNDVHRRSEHLRDRAVPALVGLAQARTSLGLAQAQAELRLLNPEHAGLVELGETYRSHLTEAGQSLNLVAQSGALSKGQEQELRVVSGLVVAYGDKIAWADRNRSSRVLREAGVAYAAGMLRGAQPANGAQEPTTVLDRIEVLEKQLLAESGDLAAWSPLTLTASGAAAGVAAVFGFTVVGTSVFLRDRLRLVSVQLVAASVPVLLTPVLLTAGGAQEHSAQAGVHHMVAQLKYETAVPGVGRTIEGVADDAADRMASAHPDGWALTAGIAVPVTGLGALACGVTLYLYARPYPPHFARRKDSDA
;
A
#
# COMPACT_ATOMS: atom_id res chain seq x y z
N MET A 1 19.49 -63.23 -10.42
CA MET A 1 20.78 -62.56 -10.19
C MET A 1 20.56 -61.44 -9.19
N THR A 2 21.10 -61.69 -8.01
CA THR A 2 21.08 -60.90 -6.78
C THR A 2 22.17 -59.84 -6.77
N GLY A 3 21.93 -58.73 -6.08
CA GLY A 3 22.96 -57.77 -5.67
C GLY A 3 22.57 -56.34 -6.05
N GLY A 4 22.63 -55.34 -5.18
CA GLY A 4 23.09 -55.28 -3.81
C GLY A 4 22.88 -53.83 -3.37
N THR A 5 22.22 -53.65 -2.23
CA THR A 5 22.03 -52.38 -1.55
C THR A 5 23.33 -51.95 -0.89
N ASP A 6 23.85 -50.77 -1.23
CA ASP A 6 24.98 -50.12 -0.53
C ASP A 6 24.47 -48.90 0.26
N PRO A 7 24.40 -48.99 1.62
CA PRO A 7 24.07 -47.87 2.48
C PRO A 7 25.35 -47.33 3.14
N SER A 8 26.14 -46.53 2.44
CA SER A 8 27.33 -45.92 3.04
C SER A 8 27.72 -44.57 2.40
N ARG A 9 26.86 -43.55 2.54
CA ARG A 9 27.29 -42.14 2.37
C ARG A 9 27.05 -41.36 3.66
N GLY A 10 28.14 -41.20 4.40
CA GLY A 10 28.22 -40.39 5.61
C GLY A 10 27.85 -38.94 5.35
N THR A 11 26.80 -38.51 6.02
CA THR A 11 26.48 -37.10 6.26
C THR A 11 27.61 -36.43 7.04
N PRO A 12 28.24 -35.37 6.51
CA PRO A 12 29.13 -34.54 7.31
C PRO A 12 28.26 -33.77 8.33
N LEU A 13 28.43 -34.10 9.60
CA LEU A 13 27.94 -33.31 10.72
C LEU A 13 28.62 -31.93 10.68
N LEU A 14 27.96 -30.99 9.99
CA LEU A 14 28.26 -29.56 10.05
C LEU A 14 28.03 -29.08 11.48
N ARG A 15 29.13 -29.01 12.21
CA ARG A 15 29.28 -28.50 13.57
C ARG A 15 28.91 -27.02 13.58
N LEU A 16 27.62 -26.70 13.72
CA LEU A 16 27.08 -25.36 13.97
C LEU A 16 27.37 -24.93 15.43
N GLY A 17 28.65 -24.83 15.76
CA GLY A 17 29.16 -24.19 16.98
C GLY A 17 29.26 -22.68 16.81
N GLY A 18 28.15 -22.03 16.45
CA GLY A 18 28.05 -20.58 16.37
C GLY A 18 28.02 -20.00 17.77
N ARG A 19 29.18 -19.56 18.29
CA ARG A 19 29.24 -18.71 19.49
C ARG A 19 28.35 -17.48 19.26
N VAL A 20 27.20 -17.46 19.93
CA VAL A 20 26.40 -16.25 20.14
C VAL A 20 27.21 -15.33 21.05
N ARG A 21 28.14 -14.60 20.43
CA ARG A 21 28.98 -13.61 21.08
C ARG A 21 28.07 -12.43 21.39
N ARG A 22 27.82 -12.22 22.69
CA ARG A 22 27.10 -11.09 23.31
C ARG A 22 27.42 -9.74 22.64
N ASP A 23 26.64 -9.35 21.64
CA ASP A 23 26.68 -8.00 21.04
C ASP A 23 25.85 -6.96 21.82
N GLY A 24 25.34 -7.32 23.00
CA GLY A 24 24.63 -6.40 23.91
C GLY A 24 25.45 -5.19 24.38
N GLY A 25 26.77 -5.21 24.18
CA GLY A 25 27.67 -4.10 24.53
C GLY A 25 27.64 -2.91 23.56
N ARG A 26 27.21 -3.09 22.30
CA ARG A 26 27.22 -2.00 21.30
C ARG A 26 26.01 -1.08 21.41
N ALA A 27 24.82 -1.65 21.63
CA ALA A 27 23.60 -0.87 21.90
C ALA A 27 23.76 0.03 23.14
N TRP A 28 24.46 -0.46 24.17
CA TRP A 28 24.72 0.29 25.40
C TRP A 28 25.71 1.46 25.23
N ARG A 29 26.63 1.39 24.26
CA ARG A 29 27.55 2.50 23.94
C ARG A 29 26.87 3.61 23.14
N GLN A 30 25.89 3.30 22.29
CA GLN A 30 25.06 4.33 21.63
C GLN A 30 24.13 5.05 22.62
N ALA A 31 23.64 4.36 23.66
CA ALA A 31 22.87 4.98 24.74
C ALA A 31 23.65 6.05 25.54
N LYS A 32 24.99 6.07 25.49
CA LYS A 32 25.82 7.12 26.13
C LYS A 32 25.80 8.47 25.41
N ARG A 33 25.19 8.59 24.23
CA ARG A 33 25.00 9.88 23.54
C ARG A 33 23.79 10.69 24.04
N VAL A 34 23.00 10.14 24.96
CA VAL A 34 21.86 10.87 25.53
C VAL A 34 22.40 11.95 26.48
N PRO A 35 21.92 13.19 26.40
CA PRO A 35 22.32 14.27 27.30
C PRO A 35 22.22 13.81 28.77
N PRO A 36 23.29 13.97 29.58
CA PRO A 36 23.32 13.45 30.95
C PRO A 36 22.19 14.03 31.81
N ALA A 37 21.71 15.24 31.49
CA ALA A 37 20.55 15.84 32.14
C ALA A 37 19.23 15.08 31.89
N LEU A 38 19.00 14.61 30.66
CA LEU A 38 17.79 13.83 30.31
C LEU A 38 17.82 12.45 30.98
N TRP A 39 18.98 11.79 31.02
CA TRP A 39 19.13 10.52 31.72
C TRP A 39 18.92 10.64 33.23
N LYS A 40 19.47 11.69 33.84
CA LYS A 40 19.23 12.03 35.26
C LYS A 40 17.73 12.25 35.53
N ARG A 41 17.03 12.95 34.64
CA ARG A 41 15.58 13.16 34.72
C ARG A 41 14.78 11.87 34.52
N ALA A 42 15.23 11.00 33.63
CA ALA A 42 14.60 9.71 33.34
C ALA A 42 14.69 8.74 34.52
N THR A 43 15.86 8.68 35.16
CA THR A 43 16.19 7.82 36.31
C THR A 43 15.78 8.42 37.66
N GLY A 44 15.19 9.63 37.68
CA GLY A 44 14.77 10.29 38.93
C GLY A 44 15.93 10.79 39.81
N ARG A 45 17.18 10.75 39.33
CA ARG A 45 18.37 11.29 40.01
C ARG A 45 18.48 12.79 39.77
N SER A 46 17.67 13.59 40.49
CA SER A 46 17.81 15.06 40.47
C SER A 46 18.94 15.49 41.41
N PRO A 47 19.84 16.40 41.00
CA PRO A 47 20.85 16.96 41.90
C PRO A 47 20.14 17.90 42.90
N GLY A 48 20.28 17.63 44.21
CA GLY A 48 20.00 18.61 45.27
C GLY A 48 18.87 18.28 46.24
N THR A 49 17.81 17.57 45.86
CA THR A 49 16.72 17.21 46.78
C THR A 49 16.10 15.88 46.38
N GLY A 50 16.09 14.91 47.30
CA GLY A 50 15.53 13.59 47.07
C GLY A 50 14.03 13.68 46.80
N ARG A 51 13.62 13.67 45.53
CA ARG A 51 12.19 13.62 45.19
C ARG A 51 11.55 12.41 45.88
N PRO A 52 10.38 12.59 46.53
CA PRO A 52 9.67 11.49 47.15
C PRO A 52 9.33 10.45 46.08
N THR A 53 9.69 9.19 46.33
CA THR A 53 9.52 8.05 45.41
C THR A 53 8.09 7.97 44.86
N ALA A 54 7.10 8.27 45.71
CA ALA A 54 5.68 8.29 45.34
C ALA A 54 5.33 9.33 44.28
N ALA A 55 5.88 10.54 44.34
CA ALA A 55 5.59 11.59 43.36
C ALA A 55 6.16 11.26 41.97
N PHE A 56 7.34 10.61 41.94
CA PHE A 56 7.93 10.15 40.68
C PHE A 56 7.10 9.03 40.04
N LEU A 57 6.67 8.04 40.82
CA LEU A 57 5.84 6.93 40.33
C LEU A 57 4.46 7.40 39.84
N ARG A 58 3.79 8.32 40.58
CA ARG A 58 2.51 8.90 40.13
C ARG A 58 2.62 9.62 38.80
N ARG A 59 3.70 10.38 38.56
CA ARG A 59 3.90 11.05 37.28
C ARG A 59 4.12 10.04 36.15
N ARG A 60 4.87 8.96 36.39
CA ARG A 60 5.12 7.90 35.40
C ARG A 60 3.87 7.08 35.10
N MET A 61 2.99 6.91 36.08
CA MET A 61 1.70 6.23 35.93
C MET A 61 0.81 6.89 34.87
N LEU A 62 0.85 8.21 34.72
CA LEU A 62 0.08 8.92 33.69
C LEU A 62 0.86 9.04 32.37
N VAL A 63 2.16 9.31 32.45
CA VAL A 63 2.99 9.59 31.26
C VAL A 63 3.18 8.36 30.36
N LEU A 64 3.41 7.17 30.93
CA LEU A 64 3.62 5.96 30.14
C LEU A 64 2.39 5.54 29.31
N PRO A 65 1.18 5.39 29.90
CA PRO A 65 -0.01 5.05 29.11
C PRO A 65 -0.37 6.15 28.12
N ALA A 66 -0.20 7.43 28.47
CA ALA A 66 -0.42 8.52 27.53
C ALA A 66 0.51 8.43 26.31
N LEU A 67 1.81 8.20 26.52
CA LEU A 67 2.77 8.00 25.42
C LEU A 67 2.42 6.78 24.57
N ALA A 68 2.03 5.67 25.19
CA ALA A 68 1.64 4.46 24.48
C ALA A 68 0.39 4.68 23.62
N LEU A 69 -0.64 5.37 24.14
CA LEU A 69 -1.85 5.71 23.39
C LEU A 69 -1.57 6.68 22.24
N VAL A 70 -0.72 7.68 22.45
CA VAL A 70 -0.32 8.61 21.37
C VAL A 70 0.46 7.86 20.28
N ALA A 71 1.41 6.99 20.64
CA ALA A 71 2.11 6.16 19.68
C ALA A 71 1.13 5.27 18.88
N LEU A 72 0.18 4.64 19.57
CA LEU A 72 -0.83 3.81 18.94
C LEU A 72 -1.72 4.61 17.97
N ALA A 73 -2.17 5.80 18.37
CA ALA A 73 -2.99 6.66 17.51
C ALA A 73 -2.24 7.10 16.24
N LEU A 74 -0.96 7.48 16.36
CA LEU A 74 -0.13 7.84 15.20
C LEU A 74 0.11 6.65 14.28
N CYS A 75 0.40 5.48 14.86
CA CYS A 75 0.54 4.22 14.14
C CYS A 75 -0.74 3.84 13.38
N ALA A 76 -1.90 3.94 14.04
CA ALA A 76 -3.20 3.65 13.43
C ALA A 76 -3.55 4.63 12.31
N ALA A 77 -3.25 5.92 12.49
CA ALA A 77 -3.45 6.94 11.46
C ALA A 77 -2.57 6.68 10.23
N ALA A 78 -1.28 6.36 10.43
CA ALA A 78 -0.36 6.03 9.35
C ALA A 78 -0.80 4.75 8.61
N TYR A 79 -1.21 3.72 9.35
CA TYR A 79 -1.72 2.47 8.77
C TYR A 79 -2.98 2.71 7.92
N ASN A 80 -3.98 3.40 8.47
CA ASN A 80 -5.23 3.66 7.76
C ASN A 80 -5.05 4.52 6.51
N ASP A 81 -4.07 5.43 6.48
CA ASP A 81 -3.74 6.19 5.27
C ASP A 81 -3.14 5.29 4.17
N VAL A 82 -2.18 4.43 4.51
CA VAL A 82 -1.60 3.48 3.53
C VAL A 82 -2.65 2.50 3.04
N HIS A 83 -3.45 1.95 3.97
CA HIS A 83 -4.48 0.97 3.67
C HIS A 83 -5.55 1.52 2.70
N ARG A 84 -6.08 2.72 2.96
CA ARG A 84 -7.08 3.35 2.07
C ARG A 84 -6.55 3.60 0.66
N ARG A 85 -5.25 3.87 0.52
CA ARG A 85 -4.62 4.04 -0.80
C ARG A 85 -4.45 2.71 -1.52
N SER A 86 -4.07 1.66 -0.79
CA SER A 86 -4.03 0.30 -1.31
C SER A 86 -5.40 -0.13 -1.82
N GLU A 87 -6.47 0.09 -1.05
CA GLU A 87 -7.85 -0.18 -1.46
C GLU A 87 -8.27 0.65 -2.67
N HIS A 88 -7.98 1.95 -2.68
CA HIS A 88 -8.32 2.81 -3.82
C HIS A 88 -7.60 2.38 -5.11
N LEU A 89 -6.31 2.04 -5.02
CA LEU A 89 -5.53 1.55 -6.15
C LEU A 89 -6.11 0.22 -6.66
N ARG A 90 -6.38 -0.72 -5.77
CA ARG A 90 -6.88 -2.06 -6.10
C ARG A 90 -8.27 -2.06 -6.69
N ASP A 91 -9.19 -1.38 -6.02
CA ASP A 91 -10.62 -1.53 -6.27
C ASP A 91 -11.11 -0.53 -7.32
N ARG A 92 -10.32 0.50 -7.65
CA ARG A 92 -10.73 1.57 -8.58
C ARG A 92 -9.72 1.82 -9.68
N ALA A 93 -8.50 2.23 -9.34
CA ALA A 93 -7.53 2.72 -10.33
C ALA A 93 -7.03 1.60 -11.27
N VAL A 94 -6.73 0.41 -10.74
CA VAL A 94 -6.29 -0.73 -11.56
C VAL A 94 -7.40 -1.17 -12.54
N PRO A 95 -8.65 -1.45 -12.12
CA PRO A 95 -9.73 -1.76 -13.05
C PRO A 95 -9.97 -0.67 -14.10
N ALA A 96 -9.85 0.60 -13.73
CA ALA A 96 -10.01 1.71 -14.66
C ALA A 96 -8.89 1.76 -15.72
N LEU A 97 -7.63 1.57 -15.33
CA LEU A 97 -6.51 1.52 -16.27
C LEU A 97 -6.60 0.32 -17.21
N VAL A 98 -6.99 -0.85 -16.69
CA VAL A 98 -7.24 -2.06 -17.47
C VAL A 98 -8.36 -1.84 -18.47
N GLY A 99 -9.48 -1.24 -18.04
CA GLY A 99 -10.61 -0.93 -18.92
C GLY A 99 -10.27 0.08 -20.02
N LEU A 100 -9.44 1.09 -19.74
CA LEU A 100 -8.95 2.03 -20.77
C LEU A 100 -8.04 1.31 -21.79
N ALA A 101 -7.14 0.45 -21.33
CA ALA A 101 -6.27 -0.34 -22.20
C ALA A 101 -7.07 -1.33 -23.08
N GLN A 102 -8.09 -1.99 -22.51
CA GLN A 102 -9.02 -2.85 -23.25
C GLN A 102 -9.76 -2.04 -24.32
N ALA A 103 -10.31 -0.88 -23.96
CA ALA A 103 -11.00 0.00 -24.92
C ALA A 103 -10.08 0.41 -26.07
N ARG A 104 -8.85 0.84 -25.76
CA ARG A 104 -7.84 1.23 -26.77
C ARG A 104 -7.52 0.08 -27.73
N THR A 105 -7.30 -1.13 -27.20
CA THR A 105 -6.94 -2.29 -28.02
C THR A 105 -8.13 -2.82 -28.83
N SER A 106 -9.33 -2.92 -28.26
CA SER A 106 -10.54 -3.31 -28.99
C SER A 106 -10.91 -2.31 -30.08
N LEU A 107 -10.75 -1.00 -29.85
CA LEU A 107 -10.90 0.03 -30.90
C LEU A 107 -9.87 -0.13 -32.03
N GLY A 108 -8.62 -0.46 -31.69
CA GLY A 108 -7.58 -0.76 -32.67
C GLY A 108 -7.92 -1.99 -33.53
N LEU A 109 -8.40 -3.07 -32.91
CA LEU A 109 -8.84 -4.29 -33.60
C LEU A 109 -10.08 -4.06 -34.47
N ALA A 110 -11.06 -3.29 -33.96
CA ALA A 110 -12.24 -2.90 -34.73
C ALA A 110 -11.83 -2.15 -36.00
N GLN A 111 -10.91 -1.19 -35.90
CA GLN A 111 -10.43 -0.44 -37.05
C GLN A 111 -9.64 -1.32 -38.04
N ALA A 112 -8.77 -2.20 -37.57
CA ALA A 112 -8.04 -3.13 -38.43
C ALA A 112 -9.01 -4.06 -39.19
N GLN A 113 -10.06 -4.54 -38.54
CA GLN A 113 -11.09 -5.36 -39.17
C GLN A 113 -11.91 -4.57 -40.20
N ALA A 114 -12.26 -3.32 -39.90
CA ALA A 114 -12.97 -2.45 -40.84
C ALA A 114 -12.14 -2.16 -42.09
N GLU A 115 -10.86 -1.83 -41.93
CA GLU A 115 -9.91 -1.64 -43.04
C GLU A 115 -9.79 -2.91 -43.88
N LEU A 116 -9.61 -4.07 -43.25
CA LEU A 116 -9.48 -5.36 -43.93
C LEU A 116 -10.74 -5.72 -44.73
N ARG A 117 -11.94 -5.46 -44.20
CA ARG A 117 -13.20 -5.84 -44.87
C ARG A 117 -13.66 -4.84 -45.91
N LEU A 118 -13.44 -3.54 -45.69
CA LEU A 118 -13.96 -2.48 -46.56
C LEU A 118 -12.93 -2.01 -47.60
N LEU A 119 -11.63 -2.14 -47.36
CA LEU A 119 -10.60 -1.65 -48.29
C LEU A 119 -9.94 -2.76 -49.10
N ASN A 120 -9.92 -4.01 -48.61
CA ASN A 120 -9.27 -5.11 -49.31
C ASN A 120 -10.11 -5.58 -50.51
N PRO A 121 -9.61 -5.50 -51.76
CA PRO A 121 -10.38 -5.81 -52.97
C PRO A 121 -10.93 -7.25 -53.03
N GLU A 122 -10.30 -8.22 -52.35
CA GLU A 122 -10.78 -9.61 -52.30
C GLU A 122 -12.05 -9.78 -51.46
N HIS A 123 -12.30 -8.87 -50.52
CA HIS A 123 -13.40 -8.93 -49.55
C HIS A 123 -14.37 -7.75 -49.68
N ALA A 124 -13.95 -6.67 -50.35
CA ALA A 124 -14.67 -5.43 -50.49
C ALA A 124 -15.96 -5.62 -51.30
N GLY A 125 -17.10 -5.37 -50.65
CA GLY A 125 -18.42 -5.37 -51.29
C GLY A 125 -19.13 -6.72 -51.35
N LEU A 126 -18.48 -7.82 -50.96
CA LEU A 126 -19.06 -9.17 -50.98
C LEU A 126 -19.52 -9.67 -49.60
N VAL A 127 -18.97 -9.13 -48.51
CA VAL A 127 -19.30 -9.54 -47.14
C VAL A 127 -19.69 -8.32 -46.32
N GLU A 128 -20.87 -8.37 -45.67
CA GLU A 128 -21.31 -7.34 -44.72
C GLU A 128 -20.27 -7.16 -43.60
N LEU A 129 -20.21 -5.96 -43.02
CA LEU A 129 -19.39 -5.68 -41.84
C LEU A 129 -19.61 -6.78 -40.77
N GLY A 130 -18.60 -7.64 -40.60
CA GLY A 130 -18.78 -8.91 -39.90
C GLY A 130 -19.00 -8.75 -38.39
N GLU A 131 -19.54 -9.80 -37.77
CA GLU A 131 -19.81 -9.89 -36.33
C GLU A 131 -18.58 -9.53 -35.47
N THR A 132 -17.38 -9.86 -35.94
CA THR A 132 -16.11 -9.52 -35.28
C THR A 132 -15.91 -8.02 -35.06
N TYR A 133 -16.29 -7.17 -36.04
CA TYR A 133 -16.19 -5.72 -35.88
C TYR A 133 -17.15 -5.22 -34.79
N ARG A 134 -18.41 -5.67 -34.85
CA ARG A 134 -19.46 -5.27 -33.90
C ARG A 134 -19.10 -5.72 -32.48
N SER A 135 -18.55 -6.92 -32.35
CA SER A 135 -18.04 -7.46 -31.10
C SER A 135 -16.95 -6.56 -30.49
N HIS A 136 -15.90 -6.22 -31.24
CA HIS A 136 -14.84 -5.34 -30.73
C HIS A 136 -15.32 -3.91 -30.40
N LEU A 137 -16.24 -3.35 -31.19
CA LEU A 137 -16.81 -2.04 -30.90
C LEU A 137 -17.67 -2.07 -29.62
N THR A 138 -18.44 -3.14 -29.42
CA THR A 138 -19.24 -3.35 -28.21
C THR A 138 -18.36 -3.54 -26.99
N GLU A 139 -17.30 -4.34 -27.11
CA GLU A 139 -16.30 -4.56 -26.05
C GLU A 139 -15.63 -3.24 -25.63
N ALA A 140 -15.25 -2.39 -26.60
CA ALA A 140 -14.70 -1.08 -26.31
C ALA A 140 -15.71 -0.20 -25.54
N GLY A 141 -16.96 -0.15 -25.99
CA GLY A 141 -18.01 0.62 -25.30
C GLY A 141 -18.30 0.12 -23.89
N GLN A 142 -18.35 -1.20 -23.69
CA GLN A 142 -18.51 -1.82 -22.37
C GLN A 142 -17.32 -1.49 -21.45
N SER A 143 -16.09 -1.57 -21.97
CA SER A 143 -14.88 -1.24 -21.22
C SER A 143 -14.88 0.21 -20.76
N LEU A 144 -15.23 1.16 -21.64
CA LEU A 144 -15.36 2.58 -21.26
C LEU A 144 -16.45 2.80 -20.20
N ASN A 145 -17.57 2.08 -20.29
CA ASN A 145 -18.63 2.16 -19.28
C ASN A 145 -18.18 1.58 -17.93
N LEU A 146 -17.41 0.50 -17.92
CA LEU A 146 -16.79 -0.03 -16.69
C LEU A 146 -15.83 0.99 -16.05
N VAL A 147 -15.03 1.68 -16.87
CA VAL A 147 -14.15 2.77 -16.39
C VAL A 147 -14.99 3.89 -15.76
N ALA A 148 -16.10 4.28 -16.36
CA ALA A 148 -17.00 5.28 -15.79
C ALA A 148 -17.59 4.86 -14.42
N GLN A 149 -17.81 3.55 -14.24
CA GLN A 149 -18.37 2.98 -13.00
C GLN A 149 -17.32 2.71 -11.92
N SER A 150 -16.03 2.67 -12.27
CA SER A 150 -14.92 2.39 -11.34
C SER A 150 -14.80 3.39 -10.19
N GLY A 151 -15.30 4.61 -10.35
CA GLY A 151 -15.13 5.70 -9.38
C GLY A 151 -13.67 6.12 -9.17
N ALA A 152 -12.78 5.77 -10.10
CA ALA A 152 -11.37 6.17 -10.11
C ALA A 152 -11.14 7.56 -10.72
N LEU A 153 -12.06 7.99 -11.59
CA LEU A 153 -11.92 9.23 -12.34
C LEU A 153 -12.39 10.46 -11.53
N SER A 154 -11.66 11.56 -11.66
CA SER A 154 -12.10 12.88 -11.26
C SER A 154 -13.24 13.40 -12.16
N LYS A 155 -14.01 14.39 -11.71
CA LYS A 155 -15.11 14.98 -12.50
C LYS A 155 -14.68 15.48 -13.88
N GLY A 156 -13.46 16.00 -14.01
CA GLY A 156 -12.90 16.44 -15.29
C GLY A 156 -12.63 15.26 -16.22
N GLN A 157 -12.04 14.19 -15.68
CA GLN A 157 -11.78 12.96 -16.43
C GLN A 157 -13.07 12.21 -16.81
N GLU A 158 -14.10 12.21 -15.95
CA GLU A 158 -15.41 11.65 -16.28
C GLU A 158 -16.06 12.38 -17.46
N GLN A 159 -15.94 13.71 -17.49
CA GLN A 159 -16.47 14.50 -18.60
C GLN A 159 -15.72 14.19 -19.90
N GLU A 160 -14.41 14.06 -19.83
CA GLU A 160 -13.57 13.66 -20.96
C GLU A 160 -13.93 12.25 -21.45
N LEU A 161 -14.16 11.30 -20.54
CA LEU A 161 -14.60 9.94 -20.88
C LEU A 161 -15.96 9.92 -21.58
N ARG A 162 -16.89 10.81 -21.22
CA ARG A 162 -18.16 10.98 -21.95
C ARG A 162 -17.95 11.49 -23.37
N VAL A 163 -17.02 12.43 -23.57
CA VAL A 163 -16.64 12.92 -24.90
C VAL A 163 -16.05 11.77 -25.73
N VAL A 164 -15.12 11.00 -25.16
CA VAL A 164 -14.54 9.79 -25.79
C VAL A 164 -15.64 8.81 -26.19
N SER A 165 -16.58 8.51 -25.28
CA SER A 165 -17.70 7.61 -25.55
C SER A 165 -18.58 8.12 -26.71
N GLY A 166 -18.87 9.42 -26.76
CA GLY A 166 -19.58 10.04 -27.87
C GLY A 166 -18.82 9.96 -29.20
N LEU A 167 -17.50 10.15 -29.17
CA LEU A 167 -16.65 10.03 -30.36
C LEU A 167 -16.56 8.58 -30.87
N VAL A 168 -16.59 7.58 -29.97
CA VAL A 168 -16.64 6.15 -30.35
C VAL A 168 -17.95 5.82 -31.08
N VAL A 169 -19.08 6.39 -30.65
CA VAL A 169 -20.36 6.25 -31.37
C VAL A 169 -20.26 6.89 -32.76
N ALA A 170 -19.74 8.12 -32.85
CA ALA A 170 -19.54 8.81 -34.13
C ALA A 170 -18.58 8.03 -35.06
N TYR A 171 -17.55 7.38 -34.51
CA TYR A 171 -16.69 6.44 -35.22
C TYR A 171 -17.48 5.27 -35.83
N GLY A 172 -18.30 4.60 -35.02
CA GLY A 172 -19.17 3.52 -35.48
C GLY A 172 -20.11 3.96 -36.61
N ASP A 173 -20.69 5.15 -36.51
CA ASP A 173 -21.58 5.72 -37.53
C ASP A 173 -20.87 5.95 -38.87
N LYS A 174 -19.60 6.36 -38.84
CA LYS A 174 -18.82 6.59 -40.07
C LYS A 174 -18.40 5.30 -40.75
N ILE A 175 -18.06 4.26 -39.99
CA ILE A 175 -17.85 2.92 -40.54
C ILE A 175 -19.16 2.35 -41.10
N ALA A 176 -20.29 2.50 -40.39
CA ALA A 176 -21.59 2.08 -40.88
C ALA A 176 -22.01 2.84 -42.15
N TRP A 177 -21.65 4.12 -42.26
CA TRP A 177 -21.84 4.88 -43.50
C TRP A 177 -20.98 4.34 -44.64
N ALA A 178 -19.72 3.97 -44.40
CA ALA A 178 -18.87 3.35 -45.40
C ALA A 178 -19.43 1.99 -45.89
N ASP A 179 -19.96 1.18 -44.97
CA ASP A 179 -20.59 -0.11 -45.27
C ASP A 179 -21.87 0.04 -46.11
N ARG A 180 -22.76 0.99 -45.76
CA ARG A 180 -23.95 1.32 -46.57
C ARG A 180 -23.59 1.76 -47.99
N ASN A 181 -22.44 2.41 -48.17
CA ASN A 181 -21.94 2.86 -49.47
C ASN A 181 -20.96 1.88 -50.13
N ARG A 182 -21.04 0.58 -49.79
CA ARG A 182 -20.13 -0.47 -50.30
C ARG A 182 -19.98 -0.53 -51.82
N SER A 183 -20.99 -0.13 -52.59
CA SER A 183 -20.97 -0.10 -54.06
C SER A 183 -20.10 1.01 -54.65
N SER A 184 -19.85 2.09 -53.89
CA SER A 184 -19.02 3.22 -54.32
C SER A 184 -17.66 3.16 -53.64
N ARG A 185 -16.61 2.85 -54.42
CA ARG A 185 -15.23 2.79 -53.94
C ARG A 185 -14.80 4.10 -53.25
N VAL A 186 -15.09 5.23 -53.88
CA VAL A 186 -14.70 6.56 -53.38
C VAL A 186 -15.36 6.87 -52.04
N LEU A 187 -16.68 6.63 -51.91
CA LEU A 187 -17.40 6.90 -50.67
C LEU A 187 -16.97 5.95 -49.56
N ARG A 188 -16.76 4.67 -49.87
CA ARG A 188 -16.28 3.67 -48.92
C ARG A 188 -14.89 4.02 -48.38
N GLU A 189 -13.94 4.33 -49.25
CA GLU A 189 -12.58 4.75 -48.88
C GLU A 189 -12.62 6.04 -48.04
N ALA A 190 -13.41 7.04 -48.44
CA ALA A 190 -13.56 8.28 -47.69
C ALA A 190 -14.15 8.05 -46.29
N GLY A 191 -15.11 7.13 -46.15
CA GLY A 191 -15.74 6.82 -44.86
C GLY A 191 -14.79 6.14 -43.90
N VAL A 192 -14.02 5.15 -44.38
CA VAL A 192 -12.99 4.48 -43.59
C VAL A 192 -11.85 5.44 -43.23
N ALA A 193 -11.41 6.29 -44.16
CA ALA A 193 -10.38 7.28 -43.91
C ALA A 193 -10.82 8.32 -42.86
N TYR A 194 -12.07 8.80 -42.93
CA TYR A 194 -12.62 9.72 -41.94
C TYR A 194 -12.73 9.06 -40.55
N ALA A 195 -13.18 7.80 -40.49
CA ALA A 195 -13.22 7.03 -39.25
C ALA A 195 -11.82 6.81 -38.65
N ALA A 196 -10.84 6.47 -39.49
CA ALA A 196 -9.43 6.35 -39.08
C ALA A 196 -8.89 7.67 -38.53
N GLY A 197 -9.21 8.79 -39.17
CA GLY A 197 -8.82 10.14 -38.74
C GLY A 197 -9.42 10.53 -37.38
N MET A 198 -10.67 10.17 -37.09
CA MET A 198 -11.25 10.38 -35.76
C MET A 198 -10.58 9.52 -34.68
N LEU A 199 -10.18 8.30 -35.04
CA LEU A 199 -9.63 7.33 -34.09
C LEU A 199 -8.16 7.64 -33.74
N ARG A 200 -7.30 7.83 -34.75
CA ARG A 200 -5.83 7.96 -34.59
C ARG A 200 -5.28 9.33 -34.99
N GLY A 201 -6.10 10.20 -35.60
CA GLY A 201 -5.63 11.44 -36.21
C GLY A 201 -4.97 11.22 -37.56
N ALA A 202 -4.94 12.27 -38.39
CA ALA A 202 -3.99 12.33 -39.48
C ALA A 202 -2.63 12.69 -38.87
N GLN A 203 -1.57 11.94 -39.22
CA GLN A 203 -0.19 12.14 -38.76
C GLN A 203 0.13 13.64 -38.55
N PRO A 204 0.52 14.09 -37.34
CA PRO A 204 0.67 15.50 -37.07
C PRO A 204 1.83 16.09 -37.88
N ALA A 205 1.50 16.94 -38.85
CA ALA A 205 2.43 17.91 -39.38
C ALA A 205 2.60 19.02 -38.32
N ASN A 206 3.57 18.82 -37.42
CA ASN A 206 4.09 19.79 -36.45
C ASN A 206 3.21 20.12 -35.23
N GLY A 207 3.68 19.65 -34.07
CA GLY A 207 3.81 20.43 -32.83
C GLY A 207 2.54 20.91 -32.11
N ALA A 208 2.21 20.24 -31.01
CA ALA A 208 1.36 20.71 -29.92
C ALA A 208 -0.08 21.11 -30.31
N GLN A 209 -0.91 20.12 -30.62
CA GLN A 209 -2.36 20.27 -30.64
C GLN A 209 -2.99 19.46 -29.50
N GLU A 210 -4.08 20.00 -28.93
CA GLU A 210 -4.94 19.30 -27.98
C GLU A 210 -5.28 17.90 -28.48
N PRO A 211 -5.48 16.90 -27.60
CA PRO A 211 -5.86 15.56 -28.01
C PRO A 211 -7.20 15.65 -28.76
N THR A 212 -7.17 15.54 -30.08
CA THR A 212 -8.36 15.67 -30.95
C THR A 212 -8.95 14.30 -31.28
N THR A 213 -8.19 13.23 -31.10
CA THR A 213 -8.53 11.88 -31.52
C THR A 213 -9.01 11.04 -30.33
N VAL A 214 -9.76 9.99 -30.62
CA VAL A 214 -10.27 9.07 -29.59
C VAL A 214 -9.12 8.40 -28.82
N LEU A 215 -8.12 7.87 -29.54
CA LEU A 215 -7.01 7.18 -28.90
C LEU A 215 -6.10 8.13 -28.12
N ASP A 216 -5.86 9.36 -28.60
CA ASP A 216 -5.06 10.34 -27.86
C ASP A 216 -5.75 10.73 -26.54
N ARG A 217 -7.07 10.91 -26.57
CA ARG A 217 -7.85 11.24 -25.37
C ARG A 217 -7.83 10.09 -24.36
N ILE A 218 -7.97 8.84 -24.82
CA ILE A 218 -7.80 7.66 -23.96
C ILE A 218 -6.38 7.62 -23.39
N GLU A 219 -5.34 7.86 -24.18
CA GLU A 219 -3.95 7.88 -23.70
C GLU A 219 -3.72 9.01 -22.67
N VAL A 220 -4.34 10.17 -22.84
CA VAL A 220 -4.29 11.27 -21.86
C VAL A 220 -4.97 10.86 -20.55
N LEU A 221 -6.13 10.21 -20.60
CA LEU A 221 -6.80 9.66 -19.42
C LEU A 221 -5.93 8.61 -18.71
N GLU A 222 -5.34 7.67 -19.47
CA GLU A 222 -4.40 6.67 -18.95
C GLU A 222 -3.20 7.35 -18.27
N LYS A 223 -2.59 8.36 -18.90
CA LYS A 223 -1.44 9.11 -18.32
C LYS A 223 -1.82 9.83 -17.04
N GLN A 224 -2.96 10.51 -17.01
CA GLN A 224 -3.41 11.24 -15.82
C GLN A 224 -3.70 10.27 -14.67
N LEU A 225 -4.38 9.17 -14.96
CA LEU A 225 -4.71 8.15 -13.97
C LEU A 225 -3.47 7.40 -13.48
N LEU A 226 -2.50 7.14 -14.38
CA LEU A 226 -1.17 6.62 -14.00
C LEU A 226 -0.42 7.61 -13.10
N ALA A 227 -0.39 8.90 -13.43
CA ALA A 227 0.26 9.91 -12.58
C ALA A 227 -0.37 9.97 -11.19
N GLU A 228 -1.70 9.99 -11.12
CA GLU A 228 -2.44 9.97 -9.85
C GLU A 228 -2.19 8.68 -9.05
N SER A 229 -2.12 7.52 -9.72
CA SER A 229 -1.75 6.26 -9.08
C SER A 229 -0.30 6.28 -8.55
N GLY A 230 0.60 6.98 -9.25
CA GLY A 230 1.99 7.18 -8.83
C GLY A 230 2.08 8.05 -7.58
N ASP A 231 1.26 9.10 -7.50
CA ASP A 231 1.16 9.96 -6.30
C ASP A 231 0.55 9.20 -5.10
N LEU A 232 -0.41 8.30 -5.36
CA LEU A 232 -0.98 7.42 -4.33
C LEU A 232 0.04 6.38 -3.85
N ALA A 233 0.82 5.83 -4.78
CA ALA A 233 1.90 4.90 -4.48
C ALA A 233 3.09 5.61 -3.81
N ALA A 234 3.29 6.91 -3.99
CA ALA A 234 4.37 7.65 -3.35
C ALA A 234 4.19 7.75 -1.83
N TRP A 235 5.31 7.82 -1.10
CA TRP A 235 5.30 8.11 0.33
C TRP A 235 4.71 9.49 0.57
N SER A 236 3.51 9.55 1.14
CA SER A 236 2.95 10.84 1.52
C SER A 236 3.79 11.51 2.60
N PRO A 237 3.99 12.84 2.50
CA PRO A 237 4.58 13.61 3.58
C PRO A 237 3.87 13.38 4.91
N LEU A 238 2.56 13.12 4.89
CA LEU A 238 1.75 12.84 6.07
C LEU A 238 2.09 11.47 6.68
N THR A 239 2.25 10.43 5.88
CA THR A 239 2.69 9.11 6.39
C THR A 239 4.12 9.15 6.89
N LEU A 240 5.02 9.87 6.23
CA LEU A 240 6.41 10.05 6.69
C LEU A 240 6.48 10.82 8.02
N THR A 241 5.73 11.91 8.14
CA THR A 241 5.68 12.69 9.38
C THR A 241 5.00 11.94 10.51
N ALA A 242 3.88 11.24 10.25
CA ALA A 242 3.19 10.43 11.24
C ALA A 242 4.03 9.22 11.71
N SER A 243 4.69 8.52 10.79
CA SER A 243 5.58 7.40 11.13
C SER A 243 6.84 7.86 11.87
N GLY A 244 7.44 8.98 11.45
CA GLY A 244 8.55 9.61 12.15
C GLY A 244 8.16 10.05 13.57
N ALA A 245 6.98 10.68 13.72
CA ALA A 245 6.44 11.05 15.03
C ALA A 245 6.15 9.81 15.90
N ALA A 246 5.55 8.76 15.33
CA ALA A 246 5.29 7.51 16.04
C ALA A 246 6.59 6.86 16.53
N ALA A 247 7.62 6.79 15.68
CA ALA A 247 8.94 6.28 16.04
C ALA A 247 9.58 7.12 17.16
N GLY A 248 9.47 8.45 17.09
CA GLY A 248 9.93 9.36 18.13
C GLY A 248 9.24 9.13 19.47
N VAL A 249 7.90 9.02 19.48
CA VAL A 249 7.11 8.76 20.68
C VAL A 249 7.44 7.38 21.26
N ALA A 250 7.58 6.35 20.43
CA ALA A 250 7.99 5.01 20.86
C ALA A 250 9.40 4.99 21.47
N ALA A 251 10.35 5.75 20.89
CA ALA A 251 11.69 5.89 21.44
C ALA A 251 11.67 6.60 22.82
N VAL A 252 10.86 7.66 22.97
CA VAL A 252 10.66 8.33 24.26
C VAL A 252 10.02 7.36 25.26
N PHE A 253 9.00 6.59 24.85
CA PHE A 253 8.39 5.56 25.68
C PHE A 253 9.44 4.55 26.17
N GLY A 254 10.20 3.92 25.26
CA GLY A 254 11.24 2.96 25.61
C GLY A 254 12.31 3.55 26.54
N PHE A 255 12.76 4.77 26.25
CA PHE A 255 13.70 5.49 27.12
C PHE A 255 13.15 5.70 28.54
N THR A 256 11.87 6.06 28.65
CA THR A 256 11.22 6.26 29.95
C THR A 256 10.98 4.95 30.71
N VAL A 257 10.68 3.84 30.02
CA VAL A 257 10.57 2.51 30.62
C VAL A 257 11.92 2.07 31.16
N VAL A 258 12.99 2.17 30.37
CA VAL A 258 14.35 1.81 30.81
C VAL A 258 14.78 2.65 32.02
N GLY A 259 14.56 3.97 31.97
CA GLY A 259 14.86 4.86 33.11
C GLY A 259 14.08 4.49 34.37
N THR A 260 12.82 4.08 34.21
CA THR A 260 11.98 3.62 35.33
C THR A 260 12.47 2.28 35.88
N SER A 261 12.82 1.32 35.01
CA SER A 261 13.36 0.01 35.41
C SER A 261 14.70 0.13 36.16
N VAL A 262 15.60 1.01 35.72
CA VAL A 262 16.86 1.29 36.43
C VAL A 262 16.59 1.90 37.80
N PHE A 263 15.65 2.85 37.89
CA PHE A 263 15.25 3.43 39.18
C PHE A 263 14.67 2.38 40.15
N LEU A 264 13.81 1.48 39.67
CA LEU A 264 13.25 0.38 40.46
C LEU A 264 14.36 -0.59 40.91
N ARG A 265 15.30 -0.93 40.01
CA ARG A 265 16.42 -1.82 40.35
C ARG A 265 17.37 -1.20 41.36
N ASP A 266 17.75 0.06 41.19
CA ASP A 266 18.73 0.71 42.06
C ASP A 266 18.16 1.04 43.44
N ARG A 267 16.91 1.52 43.51
CA ARG A 267 16.32 2.02 44.75
C ARG A 267 15.47 0.99 45.49
N LEU A 268 14.80 0.11 44.76
CA LEU A 268 13.89 -0.90 45.33
C LEU A 268 14.41 -2.34 45.18
N ARG A 269 15.55 -2.55 44.49
CA ARG A 269 16.15 -3.88 44.21
C ARG A 269 15.16 -4.87 43.56
N LEU A 270 14.15 -4.35 42.87
CA LEU A 270 13.10 -5.12 42.21
C LEU A 270 13.28 -5.07 40.69
N VAL A 271 13.28 -6.24 40.04
CA VAL A 271 13.21 -6.36 38.59
C VAL A 271 11.76 -6.66 38.21
N SER A 272 11.04 -5.65 37.73
CA SER A 272 9.64 -5.85 37.35
C SER A 272 9.56 -6.50 35.97
N VAL A 273 9.43 -7.83 35.95
CA VAL A 273 9.19 -8.61 34.72
C VAL A 273 7.89 -8.18 34.04
N GLN A 274 6.87 -7.79 34.81
CA GLN A 274 5.58 -7.32 34.31
C GLN A 274 5.71 -6.03 33.50
N LEU A 275 6.51 -5.06 33.95
CA LEU A 275 6.73 -3.82 33.22
C LEU A 275 7.44 -4.06 31.88
N VAL A 276 8.43 -4.95 31.88
CA VAL A 276 9.14 -5.33 30.66
C VAL A 276 8.19 -6.02 29.69
N ALA A 277 7.44 -7.03 30.17
CA ALA A 277 6.47 -7.75 29.36
C ALA A 277 5.41 -6.82 28.75
N ALA A 278 4.88 -5.86 29.53
CA ALA A 278 3.89 -4.90 29.05
C ALA A 278 4.45 -3.86 28.06
N SER A 279 5.76 -3.59 28.10
CA SER A 279 6.41 -2.64 27.19
C SER A 279 6.75 -3.24 25.82
N VAL A 280 6.88 -4.56 25.71
CA VAL A 280 7.26 -5.26 24.47
C VAL A 280 6.25 -5.00 23.34
N PRO A 281 4.93 -5.18 23.52
CA PRO A 281 3.97 -4.94 22.45
C PRO A 281 3.97 -3.49 21.94
N VAL A 282 4.10 -2.52 22.84
CA VAL A 282 4.13 -1.08 22.51
C VAL A 282 5.34 -0.75 21.63
N LEU A 283 6.49 -1.36 21.91
CA LEU A 283 7.72 -1.16 21.13
C LEU A 283 7.74 -1.97 19.82
N LEU A 284 7.10 -3.14 19.81
CA LEU A 284 7.04 -4.01 18.64
C LEU A 284 6.06 -3.49 17.58
N THR A 285 4.96 -2.87 17.99
CA THR A 285 3.92 -2.33 17.09
C THR A 285 4.43 -1.40 16.00
N PRO A 286 5.20 -0.32 16.29
CA PRO A 286 5.72 0.55 15.23
C PRO A 286 6.65 -0.19 14.27
N VAL A 287 7.45 -1.15 14.76
CA VAL A 287 8.33 -1.97 13.90
C VAL A 287 7.51 -2.83 12.95
N LEU A 288 6.51 -3.55 13.48
CA LEU A 288 5.62 -4.37 12.68
C LEU A 288 4.88 -3.54 11.63
N LEU A 289 4.28 -2.41 12.02
CA LEU A 289 3.56 -1.54 11.10
C LEU A 289 4.45 -0.92 10.03
N THR A 290 5.69 -0.54 10.36
CA THR A 290 6.64 -0.05 9.33
C THR A 290 7.02 -1.15 8.34
N ALA A 291 7.19 -2.38 8.80
CA ALA A 291 7.48 -3.51 7.92
C ALA A 291 6.29 -3.83 7.00
N GLY A 292 5.06 -3.86 7.55
CA GLY A 292 3.84 -4.05 6.77
C GLY A 292 3.60 -2.93 5.75
N GLY A 293 3.73 -1.67 6.18
CA GLY A 293 3.60 -0.52 5.28
C GLY A 293 4.64 -0.51 4.14
N ALA A 294 5.88 -0.94 4.42
CA ALA A 294 6.90 -1.09 3.37
C ALA A 294 6.56 -2.22 2.38
N GLN A 295 5.98 -3.32 2.86
CA GLN A 295 5.54 -4.42 2.01
C GLN A 295 4.38 -3.98 1.10
N GLU A 296 3.36 -3.33 1.65
CA GLU A 296 2.23 -2.79 0.88
C GLU A 296 2.71 -1.77 -0.17
N HIS A 297 3.59 -0.86 0.22
CA HIS A 297 4.17 0.12 -0.71
C HIS A 297 4.98 -0.55 -1.84
N SER A 298 5.75 -1.60 -1.54
CA SER A 298 6.48 -2.33 -2.59
C SER A 298 5.55 -3.02 -3.60
N ALA A 299 4.36 -3.42 -3.14
CA ALA A 299 3.34 -4.02 -3.99
C ALA A 299 2.62 -2.98 -4.84
N GLN A 300 2.26 -1.82 -4.27
CA GLN A 300 1.73 -0.67 -5.00
C GLN A 300 2.68 -0.24 -6.12
N ALA A 301 3.98 -0.11 -5.82
CA ALA A 301 4.98 0.22 -6.84
C ALA A 301 5.09 -0.85 -7.93
N GLY A 302 5.04 -2.13 -7.55
CA GLY A 302 5.03 -3.23 -8.52
C GLY A 302 3.81 -3.21 -9.44
N VAL A 303 2.62 -2.99 -8.89
CA VAL A 303 1.35 -2.87 -9.63
C VAL A 303 1.38 -1.69 -10.57
N HIS A 304 1.84 -0.53 -10.08
CA HIS A 304 2.00 0.65 -10.92
C HIS A 304 2.90 0.37 -12.13
N HIS A 305 4.03 -0.33 -11.94
CA HIS A 305 4.90 -0.73 -13.05
C HIS A 305 4.24 -1.72 -14.01
N MET A 306 3.49 -2.72 -13.53
CA MET A 306 2.78 -3.69 -14.37
C MET A 306 1.71 -3.00 -15.22
N VAL A 307 0.92 -2.11 -14.62
CA VAL A 307 -0.12 -1.37 -15.35
C VAL A 307 0.48 -0.35 -16.31
N ALA A 308 1.61 0.28 -15.97
CA ALA A 308 2.33 1.14 -16.90
C ALA A 308 2.84 0.39 -18.14
N GLN A 309 3.08 -0.92 -18.05
CA GLN A 309 3.49 -1.74 -19.21
C GLN A 309 2.36 -1.94 -20.22
N LEU A 310 1.09 -1.91 -19.79
CA LEU A 310 -0.08 -2.03 -20.69
C LEU A 310 -0.07 -0.96 -21.79
N LYS A 311 0.56 0.18 -21.54
CA LYS A 311 0.71 1.25 -22.53
C LYS A 311 1.43 0.78 -23.80
N TYR A 312 2.38 -0.14 -23.67
CA TYR A 312 3.20 -0.61 -24.78
C TYR A 312 2.55 -1.76 -25.55
N GLU A 313 1.44 -2.31 -25.06
CA GLU A 313 0.71 -3.36 -25.74
C GLU A 313 0.00 -2.81 -26.98
N THR A 314 0.26 -3.46 -28.12
CA THR A 314 -0.28 -3.10 -29.43
C THR A 314 -1.54 -3.91 -29.73
N ALA A 315 -2.43 -3.41 -30.59
CA ALA A 315 -3.67 -4.11 -30.92
C ALA A 315 -3.41 -5.33 -31.82
N VAL A 316 -3.12 -6.48 -31.20
CA VAL A 316 -2.89 -7.78 -31.86
C VAL A 316 -3.93 -8.80 -31.34
N PRO A 317 -4.39 -9.76 -32.17
CA PRO A 317 -5.30 -10.80 -31.70
C PRO A 317 -4.75 -11.53 -30.46
N GLY A 318 -5.55 -11.61 -29.40
CA GLY A 318 -5.19 -12.26 -28.13
C GLY A 318 -4.66 -11.31 -27.04
N VAL A 319 -4.40 -10.03 -27.34
CA VAL A 319 -3.91 -9.04 -26.36
C VAL A 319 -4.88 -8.80 -25.21
N GLY A 320 -6.19 -8.97 -25.41
CA GLY A 320 -7.17 -8.93 -24.32
C GLY A 320 -6.85 -9.91 -23.19
N ARG A 321 -6.37 -11.12 -23.50
CA ARG A 321 -5.94 -12.10 -22.47
C ARG A 321 -4.69 -11.66 -21.73
N THR A 322 -3.79 -10.94 -22.40
CA THR A 322 -2.60 -10.36 -21.75
C THR A 322 -3.01 -9.24 -20.80
N ILE A 323 -3.95 -8.38 -21.22
CA ILE A 323 -4.49 -7.30 -20.40
C ILE A 323 -5.21 -7.85 -19.15
N GLU A 324 -6.07 -8.86 -19.33
CA GLU A 324 -6.73 -9.58 -18.23
C GLU A 324 -5.71 -10.26 -17.31
N GLY A 325 -4.70 -10.93 -17.87
CA GLY A 325 -3.62 -11.55 -17.09
C GLY A 325 -2.82 -10.54 -16.25
N VAL A 326 -2.54 -9.34 -16.79
CA VAL A 326 -1.90 -8.25 -16.03
C VAL A 326 -2.81 -7.75 -14.91
N ALA A 327 -4.12 -7.69 -15.13
CA ALA A 327 -5.08 -7.31 -14.10
C ALA A 327 -5.13 -8.35 -12.96
N ASP A 328 -5.16 -9.64 -13.32
CA ASP A 328 -5.13 -10.76 -12.36
C ASP A 328 -3.80 -10.77 -11.59
N ASP A 329 -2.66 -10.64 -12.27
CA ASP A 329 -1.33 -10.55 -11.64
C ASP A 329 -1.23 -9.33 -10.70
N ALA A 330 -1.84 -8.20 -11.08
CA ALA A 330 -1.91 -7.02 -10.23
C ALA A 330 -2.78 -7.27 -8.99
N ALA A 331 -3.94 -7.90 -9.16
CA ALA A 331 -4.82 -8.28 -8.07
C ALA A 331 -4.14 -9.26 -7.10
N ASP A 332 -3.49 -10.30 -7.62
CA ASP A 332 -2.76 -11.31 -6.86
C ASP A 332 -1.56 -10.72 -6.12
N ARG A 333 -0.83 -9.79 -6.76
CA ARG A 333 0.29 -9.11 -6.12
C ARG A 333 -0.18 -8.21 -4.98
N MET A 334 -1.31 -7.51 -5.14
CA MET A 334 -1.90 -6.75 -4.04
C MET A 334 -2.44 -7.67 -2.96
N ALA A 335 -3.12 -8.76 -3.30
CA ALA A 335 -3.65 -9.72 -2.34
C ALA A 335 -2.52 -10.40 -1.53
N SER A 336 -1.43 -10.80 -2.18
CA SER A 336 -0.27 -11.42 -1.51
C SER A 336 0.54 -10.44 -0.66
N ALA A 337 0.54 -9.15 -1.00
CA ALA A 337 1.10 -8.09 -0.16
C ALA A 337 0.16 -7.65 0.97
N HIS A 338 -1.11 -8.02 0.85
CA HIS A 338 -2.18 -7.82 1.80
C HIS A 338 -2.60 -9.16 2.41
N PRO A 339 -1.68 -9.99 2.95
CA PRO A 339 -2.12 -11.20 3.62
C PRO A 339 -3.12 -10.76 4.68
N ASP A 340 -4.27 -11.41 4.74
CA ASP A 340 -5.27 -11.24 5.80
C ASP A 340 -4.61 -11.27 7.20
N GLY A 341 -3.43 -11.89 7.28
CA GLY A 341 -2.46 -11.79 8.36
C GLY A 341 -2.13 -10.38 8.85
N TRP A 342 -1.99 -9.33 8.02
CA TRP A 342 -1.67 -7.96 8.48
C TRP A 342 -2.90 -7.22 9.02
N ALA A 343 -4.07 -7.38 8.41
CA ALA A 343 -5.33 -6.88 8.98
C ALA A 343 -5.62 -7.58 10.32
N LEU A 344 -5.36 -8.89 10.41
CA LEU A 344 -5.34 -9.64 11.66
C LEU A 344 -4.27 -9.13 12.63
N THR A 345 -3.06 -8.83 12.16
CA THR A 345 -1.96 -8.35 12.99
C THR A 345 -2.27 -6.97 13.53
N ALA A 346 -2.84 -6.06 12.73
CA ALA A 346 -3.31 -4.76 13.20
C ALA A 346 -4.50 -4.92 14.16
N GLY A 347 -5.46 -5.78 13.82
CA GLY A 347 -6.62 -6.11 14.64
C GLY A 347 -6.27 -6.72 15.99
N ILE A 348 -5.14 -7.42 16.11
CA ILE A 348 -4.62 -7.99 17.36
C ILE A 348 -3.64 -7.02 18.05
N ALA A 349 -2.73 -6.41 17.32
CA ALA A 349 -1.68 -5.55 17.87
C ALA A 349 -2.25 -4.27 18.50
N VAL A 350 -3.32 -3.70 17.93
CA VAL A 350 -3.98 -2.51 18.47
C VAL A 350 -4.57 -2.80 19.88
N PRO A 351 -5.44 -3.80 20.08
CA PRO A 351 -5.97 -4.11 21.41
C PRO A 351 -4.89 -4.62 22.36
N VAL A 352 -3.94 -5.44 21.91
CA VAL A 352 -2.83 -5.92 22.76
C VAL A 352 -1.97 -4.76 23.24
N THR A 353 -1.69 -3.77 22.39
CA THR A 353 -0.94 -2.55 22.76
C THR A 353 -1.75 -1.66 23.70
N GLY A 354 -3.06 -1.53 23.49
CA GLY A 354 -3.96 -0.87 24.43
C GLY A 354 -3.95 -1.52 25.82
N LEU A 355 -4.04 -2.84 25.87
CA LEU A 355 -3.94 -3.61 27.12
C LEU A 355 -2.56 -3.46 27.77
N GLY A 356 -1.48 -3.48 26.99
CA GLY A 356 -0.11 -3.26 27.49
C GLY A 356 0.08 -1.86 28.09
N ALA A 357 -0.51 -0.83 27.48
CA ALA A 357 -0.52 0.53 28.00
C ALA A 357 -1.24 0.61 29.35
N LEU A 358 -2.43 0.00 29.45
CA LEU A 358 -3.20 -0.07 30.70
C LEU A 358 -2.46 -0.87 31.77
N ALA A 359 -1.87 -2.01 31.43
CA ALA A 359 -1.08 -2.84 32.35
C ALA A 359 0.14 -2.08 32.90
N CYS A 360 0.83 -1.29 32.06
CA CYS A 360 1.90 -0.39 32.52
C CYS A 360 1.40 0.64 33.55
N GLY A 361 0.22 1.22 33.34
CA GLY A 361 -0.39 2.15 34.28
C GLY A 361 -0.79 1.49 35.60
N VAL A 362 -1.47 0.34 35.53
CA VAL A 362 -1.94 -0.42 36.69
C VAL A 362 -0.78 -0.96 37.53
N THR A 363 0.27 -1.50 36.90
CA THR A 363 1.45 -2.00 37.64
C THR A 363 2.14 -0.88 38.41
N LEU A 364 2.29 0.31 37.82
CA LEU A 364 2.83 1.48 38.52
C LEU A 364 1.91 2.01 39.63
N TYR A 365 0.59 1.93 39.45
CA TYR A 365 -0.38 2.27 40.48
C TYR A 365 -0.22 1.37 41.71
N LEU A 366 -0.08 0.06 41.50
CA LEU A 366 0.13 -0.91 42.58
C LEU A 366 1.44 -0.64 43.34
N TYR A 367 2.52 -0.27 42.65
CA TYR A 367 3.78 0.13 43.28
C TYR A 367 3.71 1.48 44.01
N ALA A 368 2.81 2.38 43.61
CA ALA A 368 2.65 3.70 44.21
C ALA A 368 1.73 3.71 45.44
N ARG A 369 1.04 2.59 45.72
CA ARG A 369 0.16 2.48 46.88
C ARG A 369 1.00 2.64 48.15
N PRO A 370 0.64 3.56 49.07
CA PRO A 370 1.36 3.70 50.32
C PRO A 370 1.31 2.36 51.03
N TYR A 371 2.48 1.75 51.26
CA TYR A 371 2.57 0.60 52.14
C TYR A 371 1.94 1.03 53.46
N PRO A 372 0.99 0.25 54.02
CA PRO A 372 0.48 0.56 55.34
C PRO A 372 1.69 0.73 56.25
N PRO A 373 1.77 1.85 57.01
CA PRO A 373 2.88 2.06 57.91
C PRO A 373 2.99 0.80 58.76
N HIS A 374 4.14 0.14 58.74
CA HIS A 374 4.40 -0.99 59.63
C HIS A 374 3.93 -0.56 61.00
N PHE A 375 2.90 -1.24 61.53
CA PHE A 375 2.33 -0.95 62.83
C PHE A 375 3.50 -0.73 63.77
N ALA A 376 3.61 0.51 64.27
CA ALA A 376 4.67 0.89 65.19
C ALA A 376 4.64 -0.17 66.28
N ARG A 377 5.71 -0.97 66.34
CA ARG A 377 5.89 -2.05 67.30
C ARG A 377 5.55 -1.42 68.64
N ARG A 378 4.39 -1.79 69.20
CA ARG A 378 3.92 -1.29 70.49
C ARG A 378 5.09 -1.55 71.43
N LYS A 379 5.73 -0.49 71.91
CA LYS A 379 6.63 -0.62 73.05
C LYS A 379 5.69 -0.97 74.19
N ASP A 380 5.61 -2.25 74.51
CA ASP A 380 5.09 -2.70 75.79
C ASP A 380 6.11 -2.23 76.83
N SER A 381 5.95 -0.98 77.24
CA SER A 381 6.46 -0.46 78.49
C SER A 381 5.25 -0.32 79.38
N ASP A 382 5.08 -1.29 80.29
CA ASP A 382 4.71 -1.10 81.70
C ASP A 382 3.98 -2.34 82.25
N ALA A 383 4.72 -3.16 83.01
CA ALA A 383 4.40 -3.62 84.38
C ALA A 383 5.42 -4.67 84.84
#